data_AF-A0A933NII9-F1
#
_entry.id   AF-A0A933NII9-F1
#
_cell.length_a   1.000
_cell.length_b   1.000
_cell.length_c   1.000
_cell.angle_alpha   90.00
_cell.angle_beta   90.00
_cell.angle_gamma   90.00
#
_symmetry.space_group_name_H-M   'P 1'
#
loop_
_entity.id
_entity.type
_entity.pdbx_description
1 polymer ?
#
loop_
_entity_poly.entity_id
_entity_poly.type
_entity_poly.pdbx_seq_one_letter_code
_entity_poly.pdbx_strand_id
1 'polypeptide(L)'
;MSMRFRGREFFVRIEGERFDTLLRGAIADLSELERSTTGRLREKVRSTREVVVPSMEAMGRASSEATLSPRAVKGLRQTFESLLRDGTRAAAPLRATIERVAVRLRVLQARVVAIVHGLAPGELQAYRETLMSGLWDEPGPVRSPSDPDFDWRELPGELHRAWLARLAREWDTLNWYYLDGMLKAPVFELSDSREKLGEWIADRRAIAVSGWHVALHSWQEVVETLKHEMAHQLVAEAWGRGDAAPHGPEFLAACEKLRCGPRGSVDPDGLARAGDSNDPVDRIVSRIRKLLALGQSPNQHEAALAMERASELLTRFNLDASALDRQRKFLRRWVGPTLTRREEHHHNLATILADHFFVRIIWDHSYLPLSDSAGVRMVAIGTRENLDVSEYVHDYLSQSIQQLWNEHRASAAYHGGRKSQFLAGLTRGFLEKLGQQRSKLVKERALVSKGDPGLEAHVAHLYPRLSRSRGGGVSRGEDYHIGVAQGREITLRMGVTERSPDRGVLLPPSRKAAGD
;
A
#
# COMPACT_ATOMS: atom_id res chain seq x y z
N MET A 1 6.75 -41.24 -16.62
CA MET A 1 5.45 -41.75 -16.11
C MET A 1 5.11 -40.97 -14.85
N SER A 2 4.06 -40.17 -14.91
CA SER A 2 3.64 -39.21 -13.88
C SER A 2 3.10 -39.94 -12.64
N MET A 3 3.77 -39.78 -11.51
CA MET A 3 3.18 -39.99 -10.18
C MET A 3 2.89 -38.62 -9.55
N ARG A 4 2.01 -37.84 -10.20
CA ARG A 4 1.17 -36.86 -9.49
C ARG A 4 0.05 -37.64 -8.81
N PHE A 5 -0.35 -37.24 -7.60
CA PHE A 5 -1.43 -37.82 -6.76
C PHE A 5 -1.04 -38.89 -5.72
N ARG A 6 -0.41 -38.46 -4.62
CA ARG A 6 -0.69 -38.95 -3.23
C ARG A 6 -0.48 -37.89 -2.14
N GLY A 7 0.36 -36.86 -2.37
CA GLY A 7 0.63 -35.80 -1.39
C GLY A 7 -0.55 -34.85 -1.11
N ARG A 8 -1.42 -34.61 -2.09
CA ARG A 8 -2.60 -33.72 -1.95
C ARG A 8 -3.65 -34.30 -0.99
N GLU A 9 -3.90 -35.60 -1.06
CA GLU A 9 -4.80 -36.32 -0.14
C GLU A 9 -4.25 -36.34 1.30
N PHE A 10 -2.92 -36.48 1.44
CA PHE A 10 -2.25 -36.50 2.75
C PHE A 10 -2.27 -35.12 3.43
N PHE A 11 -2.10 -34.03 2.67
CA PHE A 11 -2.24 -32.66 3.17
C PHE A 11 -3.65 -32.36 3.68
N VAL A 12 -4.69 -32.66 2.88
CA VAL A 12 -6.10 -32.45 3.28
C VAL A 12 -6.44 -33.25 4.54
N ARG A 13 -5.90 -34.47 4.68
CA ARG A 13 -6.11 -35.31 5.86
C ARG A 13 -5.46 -34.74 7.13
N ILE A 14 -4.25 -34.19 7.03
CA ILE A 14 -3.46 -33.69 8.16
C ILE A 14 -3.87 -32.27 8.57
N GLU A 15 -4.40 -31.46 7.65
CA GLU A 15 -4.89 -30.11 7.93
C GLU A 15 -6.06 -30.08 8.93
N GLY A 16 -6.86 -31.15 9.01
CA GLY A 16 -7.94 -31.32 9.98
C GLY A 16 -7.50 -31.87 11.35
N GLU A 17 -6.24 -32.30 11.51
CA GLU A 17 -5.77 -32.89 12.78
C GLU A 17 -5.63 -31.81 13.88
N ARG A 18 -6.01 -32.15 15.11
CA ARG A 18 -5.71 -31.33 16.30
C ARG A 18 -4.19 -31.11 16.41
N PHE A 19 -3.77 -29.93 16.89
CA PHE A 19 -2.36 -29.55 16.96
C PHE A 19 -1.49 -30.57 17.72
N ASP A 20 -1.99 -31.13 18.82
CA ASP A 20 -1.28 -32.17 19.58
C ASP A 20 -1.12 -33.50 18.82
N THR A 21 -2.10 -33.85 17.98
CA THR A 21 -2.04 -35.03 17.13
C THR A 21 -1.00 -34.84 16.02
N LEU A 22 -0.96 -33.64 15.44
CA LEU A 22 0.03 -33.26 14.44
C LEU A 22 1.46 -33.30 15.00
N LEU A 23 1.66 -32.77 16.22
CA LEU A 23 2.94 -32.79 16.93
C LEU A 23 3.42 -34.22 17.20
N ARG A 24 2.57 -35.06 17.81
CA ARG A 24 2.91 -36.47 18.08
C ARG A 24 3.23 -37.25 16.81
N GLY A 25 2.46 -36.99 15.74
CA GLY A 25 2.70 -37.57 14.43
C GLY A 25 4.06 -37.18 13.85
N ALA A 26 4.45 -35.90 13.96
CA ALA A 26 5.74 -35.42 13.43
C ALA A 26 6.93 -36.05 14.15
N ILE A 27 6.83 -36.20 15.49
CA ILE A 27 7.87 -36.86 16.31
C ILE A 27 8.00 -38.34 15.94
N ALA A 28 6.88 -39.03 15.72
CA ALA A 28 6.86 -40.43 15.32
C ALA A 28 7.49 -40.62 13.92
N ASP A 29 7.12 -39.78 12.95
CA ASP A 29 7.64 -39.86 11.58
C ASP A 29 9.15 -39.56 11.53
N LEU A 30 9.64 -38.60 12.33
CA LEU A 30 11.08 -38.33 12.46
C LEU A 30 11.84 -39.52 13.06
N SER A 31 11.23 -40.21 14.03
CA SER A 31 11.83 -41.40 14.66
C SER A 31 11.79 -42.63 13.74
N GLU A 32 10.79 -42.73 12.85
CA GLU A 32 10.75 -43.71 11.77
C GLU A 32 11.81 -43.40 10.69
N LEU A 33 11.97 -42.12 10.34
CA LEU A 33 12.97 -41.68 9.36
C LEU A 33 14.39 -41.95 9.85
N GLU A 34 14.69 -41.72 11.14
CA GLU A 34 16.01 -42.04 11.70
C GLU A 34 16.30 -43.54 11.68
N ARG A 35 15.29 -44.39 11.91
CA ARG A 35 15.44 -45.85 11.88
C ARG A 35 15.58 -46.40 10.46
N SER A 36 14.97 -45.75 9.48
CA SER A 36 14.98 -46.18 8.08
C SER A 36 16.13 -45.58 7.25
N THR A 37 16.97 -44.73 7.84
CA THR A 37 18.13 -44.11 7.19
C THR A 37 19.44 -44.68 7.73
N THR A 38 20.51 -44.61 6.92
CA THR A 38 21.87 -45.05 7.30
C THR A 38 22.91 -43.99 6.94
N GLY A 39 24.11 -44.10 7.52
CA GLY A 39 25.25 -43.22 7.25
C GLY A 39 24.97 -41.75 7.55
N ARG A 40 25.48 -40.86 6.68
CA ARG A 40 25.42 -39.40 6.82
C ARG A 40 23.98 -38.85 6.91
N LEU A 41 23.01 -39.50 6.26
CA LEU A 41 21.61 -39.10 6.33
C LEU A 41 21.01 -39.40 7.70
N ARG A 42 21.34 -40.55 8.29
CA ARG A 42 20.92 -40.90 9.65
C ARG A 42 21.45 -39.91 10.69
N GLU A 43 22.71 -39.50 10.55
CA GLU A 43 23.32 -38.49 11.45
C GLU A 43 22.62 -37.14 11.35
N LYS A 44 22.28 -36.70 10.13
CA LYS A 44 21.51 -35.46 9.92
C LYS A 44 20.10 -35.56 10.50
N VAL A 45 19.41 -36.68 10.32
CA VAL A 45 18.06 -36.91 10.87
C VAL A 45 18.11 -36.99 12.41
N ARG A 46 19.13 -37.63 12.98
CA ARG A 46 19.35 -37.69 14.44
C ARG A 46 19.61 -36.29 15.02
N SER A 47 20.56 -35.55 14.44
CA SER A 47 20.87 -34.18 14.85
C SER A 47 19.63 -33.27 14.75
N THR A 48 18.85 -33.43 13.68
CA THR A 48 17.55 -32.77 13.51
C THR A 48 16.58 -33.13 14.64
N ARG A 49 16.42 -34.43 14.94
CA ARG A 49 15.50 -34.92 15.96
C ARG A 49 15.89 -34.40 17.35
N GLU A 50 17.18 -34.38 17.68
CA GLU A 50 17.71 -33.85 18.95
C GLU A 50 17.42 -32.36 19.15
N VAL A 51 17.37 -31.57 18.07
CA VAL A 51 17.03 -30.13 18.13
C VAL A 51 15.52 -29.90 18.17
N VAL A 52 14.77 -30.67 17.38
CA VAL A 52 13.37 -30.38 17.06
C VAL A 52 12.40 -31.00 18.07
N VAL A 53 12.66 -32.23 18.53
CA VAL A 53 11.74 -32.95 19.44
C VAL A 53 11.57 -32.25 20.79
N PRO A 54 12.63 -31.75 21.47
CA PRO A 54 12.45 -31.01 22.72
C PRO A 54 11.57 -29.76 22.55
N SER A 55 11.70 -29.06 21.42
CA SER A 55 10.88 -27.90 21.07
C SER A 55 9.42 -28.30 20.83
N MET A 56 9.18 -29.43 20.15
CA MET A 56 7.83 -29.96 19.92
C MET A 56 7.14 -30.48 21.19
N GLU A 57 7.88 -31.11 22.09
CA GLU A 57 7.36 -31.55 23.38
C GLU A 57 7.08 -30.37 24.31
N ALA A 58 7.90 -29.31 24.27
CA ALA A 58 7.61 -28.06 24.95
C ALA A 58 6.32 -27.41 24.40
N MET A 59 6.09 -27.45 23.08
CA MET A 59 4.84 -26.99 22.46
C MET A 59 3.61 -27.78 22.93
N GLY A 60 3.69 -29.11 23.03
CA GLY A 60 2.56 -29.96 23.44
C GLY A 60 2.20 -29.88 24.92
N ARG A 61 3.09 -29.34 25.78
CA ARG A 61 2.86 -29.18 27.22
C ARG A 61 2.14 -27.88 27.59
N ALA A 62 2.17 -26.87 26.72
CA ALA A 62 1.54 -25.57 26.96
C ALA A 62 0.17 -25.50 26.29
N SER A 63 -0.89 -25.82 27.04
CA SER A 63 -2.25 -25.52 26.61
C SER A 63 -2.51 -24.01 26.67
N SER A 64 -2.99 -23.48 25.54
CA SER A 64 -3.60 -22.16 25.31
C SER A 64 -2.84 -20.84 25.50
N GLU A 65 -1.67 -20.75 26.14
CA GLU A 65 -1.05 -19.41 26.39
C GLU A 65 0.45 -19.24 26.11
N ALA A 66 1.19 -20.23 25.59
CA ALA A 66 2.62 -20.05 25.33
C ALA A 66 2.93 -19.50 23.92
N THR A 67 3.36 -18.24 23.84
CA THR A 67 4.04 -17.69 22.66
C THR A 67 5.38 -18.41 22.42
N LEU A 68 5.60 -18.83 21.17
CA LEU A 68 6.85 -19.46 20.75
C LEU A 68 8.00 -18.45 20.73
N SER A 69 9.16 -18.85 21.24
CA SER A 69 10.34 -18.01 21.10
C SER A 69 10.77 -17.94 19.62
N PRO A 70 11.11 -16.75 19.09
CA PRO A 70 11.56 -16.59 17.70
C PRO A 70 12.75 -17.49 17.32
N ARG A 71 13.58 -17.86 18.30
CA ARG A 71 14.71 -18.79 18.11
C ARG A 71 14.25 -20.22 17.80
N ALA A 72 13.20 -20.70 18.47
CA ALA A 72 12.66 -22.05 18.22
C ALA A 72 12.05 -22.14 16.80
N VAL A 73 11.33 -21.09 16.37
CA VAL A 73 10.75 -21.01 15.01
C VAL A 73 11.84 -20.99 13.93
N LYS A 74 12.92 -20.22 14.16
CA LYS A 74 14.07 -20.15 13.25
C LYS A 74 14.80 -21.50 13.14
N GLY A 75 15.00 -22.19 14.26
CA GLY A 75 15.61 -23.53 14.29
C GLY A 75 14.80 -24.56 13.50
N LEU A 76 13.49 -24.61 13.74
CA LEU A 76 12.57 -25.49 13.01
C LEU A 76 12.62 -25.27 11.49
N ARG A 77 12.67 -24.00 11.06
CA ARG A 77 12.75 -23.61 9.64
C ARG A 77 14.05 -24.08 8.98
N GLN A 78 15.21 -23.82 9.61
CA GLN A 78 16.52 -24.16 9.04
C GLN A 78 16.70 -25.67 8.87
N THR A 79 16.23 -26.43 9.85
CA THR A 79 16.26 -27.90 9.83
C THR A 79 15.36 -28.48 8.73
N PHE A 80 14.17 -27.89 8.55
CA PHE A 80 13.23 -28.27 7.50
C PHE A 80 13.82 -28.09 6.08
N GLU A 81 14.43 -26.93 5.83
CA GLU A 81 15.09 -26.63 4.55
C GLU A 81 16.27 -27.58 4.27
N SER A 82 16.99 -28.04 5.31
CA SER A 82 18.07 -29.01 5.15
C SER A 82 17.56 -30.41 4.77
N LEU A 83 16.52 -30.92 5.44
CA LEU A 83 15.97 -32.25 5.18
C LEU A 83 15.39 -32.38 3.76
N LEU A 84 14.74 -31.33 3.26
CA LEU A 84 14.24 -31.29 1.88
C LEU A 84 15.36 -31.39 0.85
N ARG A 85 16.41 -30.57 1.01
CA ARG A 85 17.55 -30.55 0.09
C ARG A 85 18.22 -31.93 0.02
N ASP A 86 18.43 -32.57 1.16
CA ASP A 86 19.11 -33.87 1.24
C ASP A 86 18.24 -35.05 0.76
N GLY A 87 16.91 -34.97 0.93
CA GLY A 87 15.99 -36.04 0.55
C GLY A 87 15.79 -36.24 -0.96
N THR A 88 16.11 -35.23 -1.77
CA THR A 88 16.01 -35.31 -3.23
C THR A 88 16.90 -36.42 -3.85
N ARG A 89 17.92 -36.90 -3.13
CA ARG A 89 18.91 -37.89 -3.61
C ARG A 89 18.69 -39.33 -3.10
N ALA A 90 17.60 -39.62 -2.39
CA ALA A 90 17.33 -40.91 -1.74
C ALA A 90 16.52 -41.91 -2.59
N ALA A 91 16.61 -43.21 -2.26
CA ALA A 91 15.81 -44.29 -2.88
C ALA A 91 14.30 -44.10 -2.64
N ALA A 92 13.45 -44.58 -3.56
CA ALA A 92 12.02 -44.26 -3.60
C ALA A 92 11.22 -44.51 -2.29
N PRO A 93 11.40 -45.62 -1.54
CA PRO A 93 10.69 -45.83 -0.27
C PRO A 93 11.11 -44.83 0.80
N LEU A 94 12.39 -44.50 0.84
CA LEU A 94 12.95 -43.52 1.76
C LEU A 94 12.52 -42.11 1.39
N ARG A 95 12.46 -41.79 0.09
CA ARG A 95 11.93 -40.52 -0.42
C ARG A 95 10.47 -40.32 0.03
N ALA A 96 9.63 -41.34 -0.06
CA ALA A 96 8.23 -41.26 0.39
C ALA A 96 8.11 -40.99 1.91
N THR A 97 8.99 -41.58 2.73
CA THR A 97 9.04 -41.31 4.17
C THR A 97 9.52 -39.88 4.45
N ILE A 98 10.53 -39.39 3.72
CA ILE A 98 11.01 -38.01 3.83
C ILE A 98 9.91 -37.01 3.43
N GLU A 99 9.18 -37.28 2.36
CA GLU A 99 8.06 -36.44 1.90
C GLU A 99 6.94 -36.36 2.96
N ARG A 100 6.58 -37.49 3.59
CA ARG A 100 5.59 -37.49 4.69
C ARG A 100 6.04 -36.62 5.86
N VAL A 101 7.29 -36.79 6.30
CA VAL A 101 7.91 -35.99 7.37
C VAL A 101 7.90 -34.50 6.98
N ALA A 102 8.32 -34.17 5.77
CA ALA A 102 8.41 -32.80 5.29
C ALA A 102 7.04 -32.11 5.25
N VAL A 103 6.01 -32.77 4.71
CA VAL A 103 4.64 -32.23 4.65
C VAL A 103 4.14 -31.94 6.07
N ARG A 104 4.30 -32.88 7.01
CA ARG A 104 3.81 -32.72 8.38
C ARG A 104 4.55 -31.60 9.14
N LEU A 105 5.86 -31.47 8.93
CA LEU A 105 6.67 -30.39 9.52
C LEU A 105 6.31 -29.01 8.94
N ARG A 106 6.01 -28.90 7.63
CA ARG A 106 5.54 -27.66 7.00
C ARG A 106 4.20 -27.21 7.53
N VAL A 107 3.24 -28.13 7.68
CA VAL A 107 1.92 -27.83 8.27
C VAL A 107 2.08 -27.35 9.71
N LEU A 108 3.00 -27.97 10.47
CA LEU A 108 3.30 -27.55 11.84
C LEU A 108 3.94 -26.16 11.88
N GLN A 109 4.96 -25.89 11.05
CA GLN A 109 5.58 -24.57 10.90
C GLN A 109 4.53 -23.51 10.57
N ALA A 110 3.58 -23.83 9.71
CA ALA A 110 2.56 -22.88 9.30
C ALA A 110 1.61 -22.49 10.43
N ARG A 111 1.19 -23.48 11.22
CA ARG A 111 0.36 -23.25 12.41
C ARG A 111 1.12 -22.47 13.48
N VAL A 112 2.40 -22.77 13.66
CA VAL A 112 3.30 -22.04 14.56
C VAL A 112 3.43 -20.57 14.15
N VAL A 113 3.70 -20.27 12.88
CA VAL A 113 3.80 -18.90 12.35
C VAL A 113 2.46 -18.16 12.53
N ALA A 114 1.34 -18.82 12.25
CA ALA A 114 0.02 -18.23 12.43
C ALA A 114 -0.27 -17.84 13.89
N ILE A 115 0.10 -18.70 14.84
CA ILE A 115 -0.07 -18.45 16.28
C ILE A 115 0.83 -17.30 16.74
N VAL A 116 2.09 -17.27 16.31
CA VAL A 116 3.06 -16.23 16.70
C VAL A 116 2.71 -14.87 16.13
N HIS A 117 2.29 -14.82 14.88
CA HIS A 117 2.05 -13.57 14.16
C HIS A 117 0.59 -13.12 14.17
N GLY A 118 -0.31 -13.86 14.86
CA GLY A 118 -1.72 -13.49 14.99
C GLY A 118 -2.46 -13.38 13.65
N LEU A 119 -2.01 -14.13 12.64
CA LEU A 119 -2.46 -14.01 11.24
C LEU A 119 -3.97 -14.24 11.12
N ALA A 120 -4.66 -13.38 10.38
CA ALA A 120 -6.07 -13.53 10.08
C ALA A 120 -6.32 -14.75 9.17
N PRO A 121 -7.51 -15.37 9.18
CA PRO A 121 -7.81 -16.56 8.37
C PRO A 121 -7.54 -16.41 6.86
N GLY A 122 -7.69 -15.20 6.30
CA GLY A 122 -7.38 -14.92 4.89
C GLY A 122 -5.88 -14.80 4.59
N GLU A 123 -5.10 -14.29 5.55
CA GLU A 123 -3.63 -14.24 5.46
C GLU A 123 -3.05 -15.65 5.63
N LEU A 124 -3.69 -16.47 6.47
CA LEU A 124 -3.41 -17.88 6.61
C LEU A 124 -3.68 -18.63 5.31
N GLN A 125 -4.76 -18.31 4.59
CA GLN A 125 -5.07 -18.92 3.30
C GLN A 125 -4.03 -18.56 2.22
N ALA A 126 -3.64 -17.29 2.13
CA ALA A 126 -2.57 -16.86 1.22
C ALA A 126 -1.20 -17.47 1.58
N TYR A 127 -0.88 -17.55 2.87
CA TYR A 127 0.32 -18.21 3.37
C TYR A 127 0.29 -19.74 3.13
N ARG A 128 -0.88 -20.37 3.26
CA ARG A 128 -1.12 -21.78 2.89
C ARG A 128 -0.94 -22.00 1.40
N GLU A 129 -1.48 -21.13 0.56
CA GLU A 129 -1.34 -21.19 -0.90
C GLU A 129 0.12 -21.01 -1.32
N THR A 130 0.87 -20.14 -0.65
CA THR A 130 2.31 -19.92 -0.85
C THR A 130 3.16 -21.12 -0.39
N LEU A 131 2.81 -21.72 0.76
CA LEU A 131 3.45 -22.95 1.22
C LEU A 131 3.15 -24.15 0.31
N MET A 132 1.92 -24.21 -0.21
CA MET A 132 1.45 -25.26 -1.10
C MET A 132 2.01 -25.13 -2.51
N SER A 133 2.24 -23.91 -3.01
CA SER A 133 2.92 -23.66 -4.28
C SER A 133 4.40 -24.00 -4.20
N GLY A 134 5.09 -23.63 -3.12
CA GLY A 134 6.49 -23.99 -2.86
C GLY A 134 6.73 -25.44 -2.41
N LEU A 135 5.70 -26.28 -2.40
CA LEU A 135 5.77 -27.67 -1.97
C LEU A 135 6.11 -28.63 -3.12
N TRP A 136 5.85 -28.25 -4.38
CA TRP A 136 5.97 -29.17 -5.51
C TRP A 136 6.58 -28.59 -6.79
N ASP A 137 6.94 -27.31 -6.82
CA ASP A 137 7.84 -26.71 -7.81
C ASP A 137 8.68 -25.63 -7.10
N GLU A 138 10.01 -25.73 -7.12
CA GLU A 138 10.90 -24.65 -6.61
C GLU A 138 10.87 -23.46 -7.58
N PRO A 139 10.83 -22.22 -7.07
CA PRO A 139 12.05 -21.56 -6.60
C PRO A 139 11.96 -21.13 -5.13
N GLY A 140 13.12 -20.81 -4.54
CA GLY A 140 13.27 -20.36 -3.15
C GLY A 140 12.35 -19.20 -2.77
N PRO A 141 12.29 -18.83 -1.47
CA PRO A 141 11.38 -17.78 -1.00
C PRO A 141 11.56 -16.52 -1.86
N VAL A 142 10.45 -16.02 -2.43
CA VAL A 142 10.43 -14.74 -3.13
C VAL A 142 11.06 -13.71 -2.20
N ARG A 143 12.28 -13.28 -2.52
CA ARG A 143 13.02 -12.32 -1.71
C ARG A 143 12.26 -11.00 -1.79
N SER A 144 12.04 -10.38 -0.64
CA SER A 144 11.40 -9.06 -0.59
C SER A 144 12.31 -8.03 -1.29
N PRO A 145 11.77 -6.99 -1.94
CA PRO A 145 12.52 -5.81 -2.39
C PRO A 145 13.41 -5.17 -1.30
N SER A 146 13.06 -5.38 -0.04
CA SER A 146 13.80 -4.91 1.13
C SER A 146 14.98 -5.81 1.52
N ASP A 147 15.16 -6.95 0.86
CA ASP A 147 16.29 -7.85 1.07
C ASP A 147 17.55 -7.28 0.39
N PRO A 148 18.67 -7.11 1.09
CA PRO A 148 19.92 -6.64 0.48
C PRO A 148 20.42 -7.54 -0.65
N ASP A 149 20.04 -8.82 -0.65
CA ASP A 149 20.38 -9.78 -1.69
C ASP A 149 19.22 -9.99 -2.69
N PHE A 150 18.30 -9.04 -2.83
CA PHE A 150 17.24 -9.08 -3.83
C PHE A 150 17.80 -8.89 -5.24
N ASP A 151 17.43 -9.79 -6.15
CA ASP A 151 17.67 -9.65 -7.58
C ASP A 151 16.42 -10.03 -8.38
N TRP A 152 15.90 -9.09 -9.16
CA TRP A 152 14.69 -9.33 -9.95
C TRP A 152 14.88 -10.43 -10.99
N ARG A 153 16.11 -10.70 -11.43
CA ARG A 153 16.44 -11.76 -12.40
C ARG A 153 16.28 -13.16 -11.83
N GLU A 154 16.35 -13.29 -10.50
CA GLU A 154 16.10 -14.55 -9.80
C GLU A 154 14.60 -14.84 -9.63
N LEU A 155 13.73 -13.90 -9.97
CA LEU A 155 12.28 -14.11 -9.95
C LEU A 155 11.84 -15.07 -11.07
N PRO A 156 10.70 -15.77 -10.91
CA PRO A 156 10.20 -16.71 -11.92
C PRO A 156 10.04 -16.04 -13.29
N GLY A 157 10.43 -16.73 -14.36
CA GLY A 157 10.34 -16.19 -15.72
C GLY A 157 8.90 -15.90 -16.17
N GLU A 158 7.90 -16.54 -15.56
CA GLU A 158 6.47 -16.22 -15.72
C GLU A 158 6.19 -14.76 -15.35
N LEU A 159 6.83 -14.27 -14.29
CA LEU A 159 6.64 -12.92 -13.77
C LEU A 159 7.24 -11.89 -14.72
N HIS A 160 8.42 -12.16 -15.28
CA HIS A 160 9.02 -11.31 -16.31
C HIS A 160 8.13 -11.20 -17.55
N ARG A 161 7.55 -12.32 -18.00
CA ARG A 161 6.58 -12.34 -19.11
C ARG A 161 5.31 -11.56 -18.77
N ALA A 162 4.81 -11.68 -17.55
CA ALA A 162 3.65 -10.92 -17.07
C ALA A 162 3.93 -9.42 -17.08
N TRP A 163 5.13 -8.98 -16.66
CA TRP A 163 5.55 -7.57 -16.69
C TRP A 163 5.58 -7.01 -18.11
N LEU A 164 6.20 -7.73 -19.05
CA LEU A 164 6.23 -7.33 -20.46
C LEU A 164 4.81 -7.24 -21.04
N ALA A 165 3.96 -8.23 -20.77
CA ALA A 165 2.56 -8.21 -21.20
C ALA A 165 1.75 -7.10 -20.53
N ARG A 166 2.12 -6.66 -19.33
CA ARG A 166 1.50 -5.52 -18.64
C ARG A 166 1.96 -4.20 -19.24
N LEU A 167 3.26 -4.03 -19.50
CA LEU A 167 3.81 -2.84 -20.19
C LEU A 167 3.16 -2.64 -21.56
N ALA A 168 3.02 -3.70 -22.36
CA ALA A 168 2.35 -3.63 -23.65
C ALA A 168 0.88 -3.17 -23.52
N ARG A 169 0.14 -3.69 -22.54
CA ARG A 169 -1.25 -3.29 -22.27
C ARG A 169 -1.37 -1.85 -21.80
N GLU A 170 -0.45 -1.37 -20.95
CA GLU A 170 -0.41 0.04 -20.56
C GLU A 170 -0.09 0.92 -21.76
N TRP A 171 0.88 0.56 -22.59
CA TRP A 171 1.22 1.29 -23.81
C TRP A 171 0.02 1.41 -24.76
N ASP A 172 -0.69 0.31 -25.02
CA ASP A 172 -1.89 0.31 -25.87
C ASP A 172 -2.96 1.26 -25.31
N THR A 173 -3.17 1.19 -23.99
CA THR A 173 -4.11 2.06 -23.28
C THR A 173 -3.69 3.52 -23.41
N LEU A 174 -2.44 3.85 -23.14
CA LEU A 174 -1.92 5.22 -23.22
C LEU A 174 -2.00 5.78 -24.65
N ASN A 175 -1.65 4.97 -25.65
CA ASN A 175 -1.72 5.35 -27.05
C ASN A 175 -3.18 5.66 -27.46
N TRP A 176 -4.15 4.88 -27.00
CA TRP A 176 -5.57 5.16 -27.24
C TRP A 176 -6.09 6.37 -26.43
N TYR A 177 -5.73 6.49 -25.16
CA TYR A 177 -6.23 7.55 -24.27
C TYR A 177 -5.74 8.93 -24.69
N TYR A 178 -4.47 9.06 -25.04
CA TYR A 178 -3.79 10.36 -25.20
C TYR A 178 -3.38 10.68 -26.63
N LEU A 179 -3.21 9.65 -27.48
CA LEU A 179 -2.64 9.80 -28.82
C LEU A 179 -3.56 9.27 -29.93
N ASP A 180 -4.81 8.90 -29.62
CA ASP A 180 -5.79 8.39 -30.58
C ASP A 180 -5.26 7.25 -31.49
N GLY A 181 -4.35 6.43 -30.95
CA GLY A 181 -3.76 5.30 -31.69
C GLY A 181 -2.68 5.68 -32.70
N MET A 182 -2.08 6.87 -32.62
CA MET A 182 -1.06 7.35 -33.55
C MET A 182 0.23 6.51 -33.58
N LEU A 183 0.59 5.85 -32.48
CA LEU A 183 1.83 5.08 -32.40
C LEU A 183 1.65 3.64 -32.89
N LYS A 184 2.73 3.04 -33.41
CA LYS A 184 2.80 1.62 -33.76
C LYS A 184 3.48 0.84 -32.63
N ALA A 185 2.93 -0.32 -32.26
CA ALA A 185 3.45 -1.12 -31.15
C ALA A 185 4.98 -1.39 -31.28
N PRO A 186 5.76 -1.12 -30.22
CA PRO A 186 7.18 -1.45 -30.16
C PRO A 186 7.41 -2.85 -29.59
N VAL A 187 8.64 -3.35 -29.67
CA VAL A 187 9.10 -4.50 -28.88
C VAL A 187 9.34 -4.06 -27.44
N PHE A 188 8.89 -4.84 -26.45
CA PHE A 188 9.17 -4.57 -25.04
C PHE A 188 10.30 -5.46 -24.53
N GLU A 189 11.24 -4.85 -23.82
CA GLU A 189 12.41 -5.53 -23.24
C GLU A 189 12.56 -5.16 -21.76
N LEU A 190 13.01 -6.09 -20.93
CA LEU A 190 13.47 -5.78 -19.57
C LEU A 190 14.99 -5.58 -19.61
N SER A 191 15.46 -4.45 -19.09
CA SER A 191 16.91 -4.17 -18.98
C SER A 191 17.41 -4.38 -17.56
N ASP A 192 18.71 -4.67 -17.42
CA ASP A 192 19.38 -4.78 -16.12
C ASP A 192 19.95 -3.44 -15.61
N SER A 193 19.60 -2.33 -16.26
CA SER A 193 20.13 -1.01 -15.88
C SER A 193 19.59 -0.57 -14.52
N ARG A 194 20.46 -0.08 -13.65
CA ARG A 194 20.10 0.61 -12.39
C ARG A 194 20.09 2.13 -12.54
N GLU A 195 20.68 2.64 -13.62
CA GLU A 195 20.82 4.08 -13.86
C GLU A 195 19.70 4.60 -14.77
N LYS A 196 19.40 3.88 -15.86
CA LYS A 196 18.30 4.21 -16.78
C LYS A 196 17.05 3.42 -16.39
N LEU A 197 15.98 4.13 -16.05
CA LEU A 197 14.69 3.50 -15.72
C LEU A 197 13.96 2.99 -16.97
N GLY A 198 14.13 3.66 -18.10
CA GLY A 198 13.60 3.30 -19.41
C GLY A 198 14.49 3.80 -20.55
N GLU A 199 14.28 3.27 -21.75
CA GLU A 199 14.93 3.72 -22.98
C GLU A 199 14.13 3.36 -24.23
N TRP A 200 13.80 4.35 -25.04
CA TRP A 200 13.39 4.17 -26.43
C TRP A 200 14.59 3.92 -27.34
N ILE A 201 14.55 2.81 -28.08
CA ILE A 201 15.62 2.37 -28.97
C ILE A 201 15.09 2.37 -30.41
N ALA A 202 15.37 3.46 -31.12
CA ALA A 202 14.83 3.72 -32.45
C ALA A 202 15.17 2.62 -33.48
N ASP A 203 16.43 2.18 -33.54
CA ASP A 203 16.93 1.23 -34.57
C ASP A 203 16.14 -0.08 -34.63
N ARG A 204 15.70 -0.59 -33.48
CA ARG A 204 14.93 -1.85 -33.38
C ARG A 204 13.48 -1.65 -32.95
N ARG A 205 13.03 -0.39 -32.83
CA ARG A 205 11.70 -0.01 -32.34
C ARG A 205 11.35 -0.71 -31.03
N ALA A 206 12.22 -0.57 -30.03
CA ALA A 206 12.03 -1.20 -28.72
C ALA A 206 11.90 -0.16 -27.60
N ILE A 207 11.06 -0.45 -26.61
CA ILE A 207 11.06 0.21 -25.31
C ILE A 207 11.65 -0.77 -24.30
N ALA A 208 12.83 -0.44 -23.78
CA ALA A 208 13.42 -1.15 -22.66
C ALA A 208 12.98 -0.49 -21.35
N VAL A 209 12.55 -1.27 -20.36
CA VAL A 209 12.26 -0.80 -19.01
C VAL A 209 13.13 -1.58 -18.02
N SER A 210 13.74 -0.90 -17.06
CA SER A 210 14.57 -1.56 -16.06
C SER A 210 13.76 -2.56 -15.22
N GLY A 211 14.21 -3.81 -15.15
CA GLY A 211 13.59 -4.82 -14.28
C GLY A 211 13.71 -4.47 -12.79
N TRP A 212 14.77 -3.75 -12.39
CA TRP A 212 14.89 -3.16 -11.05
C TRP A 212 13.81 -2.11 -10.82
N HIS A 213 13.54 -1.26 -11.81
CA HIS A 213 12.50 -0.25 -11.71
C HIS A 213 11.11 -0.88 -11.51
N VAL A 214 10.79 -1.91 -12.32
CA VAL A 214 9.53 -2.65 -12.21
C VAL A 214 9.40 -3.37 -10.86
N ALA A 215 10.48 -3.89 -10.31
CA ALA A 215 10.44 -4.65 -9.06
C ALA A 215 10.35 -3.77 -7.79
N LEU A 216 11.00 -2.61 -7.80
CA LEU A 216 11.24 -1.80 -6.59
C LEU A 216 10.34 -0.58 -6.47
N HIS A 217 9.90 -0.02 -7.59
CA HIS A 217 9.08 1.19 -7.60
C HIS A 217 7.60 0.86 -7.78
N SER A 218 6.75 1.84 -7.48
CA SER A 218 5.33 1.67 -7.72
C SER A 218 5.03 1.59 -9.21
N TRP A 219 3.98 0.85 -9.57
CA TRP A 219 3.60 0.70 -10.97
C TRP A 219 3.31 2.05 -11.66
N GLN A 220 2.83 3.03 -10.91
CA GLN A 220 2.61 4.36 -11.45
C GLN A 220 3.90 5.04 -11.89
N GLU A 221 5.01 4.86 -11.16
CA GLU A 221 6.32 5.38 -11.57
C GLU A 221 6.80 4.67 -12.85
N VAL A 222 6.57 3.36 -12.95
CA VAL A 222 6.83 2.58 -14.17
C VAL A 222 6.04 3.12 -15.36
N VAL A 223 4.77 3.45 -15.15
CA VAL A 223 3.90 4.03 -16.19
C VAL A 223 4.36 5.45 -16.57
N GLU A 224 4.87 6.27 -15.65
CA GLU A 224 5.43 7.58 -15.99
C GLU A 224 6.72 7.45 -16.82
N THR A 225 7.59 6.50 -16.48
CA THR A 225 8.75 6.14 -17.32
C THR A 225 8.28 5.67 -18.70
N LEU A 226 7.26 4.80 -18.78
CA LEU A 226 6.72 4.35 -20.06
C LEU A 226 6.18 5.51 -20.91
N LYS A 227 5.46 6.46 -20.31
CA LYS A 227 5.00 7.67 -21.02
C LYS A 227 6.18 8.51 -21.51
N HIS A 228 7.27 8.61 -20.74
CA HIS A 228 8.49 9.31 -21.16
C HIS A 228 9.08 8.65 -22.42
N GLU A 229 9.23 7.33 -22.42
CA GLU A 229 9.73 6.60 -23.60
C GLU A 229 8.76 6.66 -24.79
N MET A 230 7.45 6.66 -24.53
CA MET A 230 6.44 6.90 -25.57
C MET A 230 6.52 8.31 -26.16
N ALA A 231 6.97 9.31 -25.39
CA ALA A 231 7.19 10.66 -25.91
C ALA A 231 8.37 10.68 -26.89
N HIS A 232 9.48 9.99 -26.57
CA HIS A 232 10.57 9.76 -27.52
C HIS A 232 10.09 9.01 -28.76
N GLN A 233 9.29 7.96 -28.59
CA GLN A 233 8.69 7.22 -29.70
C GLN A 233 7.81 8.12 -30.59
N LEU A 234 6.98 8.98 -30.00
CA LEU A 234 6.09 9.89 -30.73
C LEU A 234 6.87 10.87 -31.59
N VAL A 235 7.92 11.47 -31.04
CA VAL A 235 8.80 12.40 -31.75
C VAL A 235 9.51 11.68 -32.91
N ALA A 236 10.04 10.48 -32.66
CA ALA A 236 10.77 9.72 -33.66
C ALA A 236 9.87 9.17 -34.78
N GLU A 237 8.74 8.55 -34.43
CA GLU A 237 7.90 7.81 -35.39
C GLU A 237 6.80 8.69 -36.01
N ALA A 238 5.91 9.27 -35.19
CA ALA A 238 4.71 9.91 -35.71
C ALA A 238 4.99 11.33 -36.24
N TRP A 239 5.97 12.02 -35.67
CA TRP A 239 6.35 13.37 -36.10
C TRP A 239 7.54 13.39 -37.06
N GLY A 240 8.24 12.26 -37.23
CA GLY A 240 9.37 12.11 -38.14
C GLY A 240 10.57 13.00 -37.77
N ARG A 241 10.77 13.29 -36.48
CA ARG A 241 11.85 14.15 -35.96
C ARG A 241 12.79 13.38 -35.02
N GLY A 242 13.21 12.18 -35.43
CA GLY A 242 14.08 11.31 -34.64
C GLY A 242 15.49 11.86 -34.39
N ASP A 243 15.89 12.89 -35.13
CA ASP A 243 17.15 13.64 -35.02
C ASP A 243 17.05 14.86 -34.08
N ALA A 244 15.85 15.18 -33.58
CA ALA A 244 15.66 16.26 -32.63
C ALA A 244 16.42 16.02 -31.32
N ALA A 245 16.76 17.11 -30.62
CA ALA A 245 17.42 17.03 -29.32
C ALA A 245 16.55 16.17 -28.35
N PRO A 246 17.15 15.19 -27.62
CA PRO A 246 16.38 14.21 -26.83
C PRO A 246 15.32 14.81 -25.91
N HIS A 247 15.60 15.95 -25.28
CA HIS A 247 14.65 16.67 -24.42
C HIS A 247 14.38 18.11 -24.90
N GLY A 248 14.37 18.30 -26.22
CA GLY A 248 14.06 19.57 -26.88
C GLY A 248 12.56 19.94 -26.90
N PRO A 249 12.18 21.03 -27.58
CA PRO A 249 10.80 21.51 -27.64
C PRO A 249 9.77 20.47 -28.14
N GLU A 250 10.16 19.63 -29.10
CA GLU A 250 9.35 18.53 -29.60
C GLU A 250 9.06 17.53 -28.49
N PHE A 251 10.09 17.09 -27.78
CA PHE A 251 9.92 16.17 -26.67
C PHE A 251 9.01 16.74 -25.58
N LEU A 252 9.16 18.02 -25.23
CA LEU A 252 8.27 18.69 -24.26
C LEU A 252 6.82 18.72 -24.74
N ALA A 253 6.58 18.98 -26.03
CA ALA A 253 5.24 18.92 -26.61
C ALA A 253 4.66 17.50 -26.62
N ALA A 254 5.50 16.48 -26.79
CA ALA A 254 5.10 15.07 -26.73
C ALA A 254 4.75 14.65 -25.29
N CYS A 255 5.57 15.06 -24.30
CA CYS A 255 5.27 14.90 -22.87
C CYS A 255 3.95 15.56 -22.49
N GLU A 256 3.70 16.77 -23.00
CA GLU A 256 2.45 17.48 -22.77
C GLU A 256 1.27 16.65 -23.30
N LYS A 257 1.33 16.10 -24.53
CA LYS A 257 0.29 15.21 -25.05
C LYS A 257 0.05 13.97 -24.18
N LEU A 258 1.11 13.35 -23.69
CA LEU A 258 1.06 12.14 -22.85
C LEU A 258 0.80 12.42 -21.36
N ARG A 259 0.69 13.70 -20.96
CA ARG A 259 0.45 14.14 -19.58
C ARG A 259 1.52 13.62 -18.60
N CYS A 260 2.78 13.57 -19.02
CA CYS A 260 3.93 13.15 -18.22
C CYS A 260 4.96 14.27 -18.04
N GLY A 261 5.81 14.12 -17.02
CA GLY A 261 6.90 15.05 -16.76
C GLY A 261 8.13 14.77 -17.64
N PRO A 262 8.94 15.78 -17.99
CA PRO A 262 10.10 15.60 -18.86
C PRO A 262 11.28 14.90 -18.19
N ARG A 263 11.25 14.67 -16.87
CA ARG A 263 12.33 14.01 -16.12
C ARG A 263 12.19 12.48 -16.03
N GLY A 264 11.11 11.89 -16.53
CA GLY A 264 10.90 10.43 -16.51
C GLY A 264 10.61 9.84 -15.12
N SER A 265 10.85 10.59 -14.05
CA SER A 265 10.39 10.29 -12.69
C SER A 265 9.32 11.29 -12.25
N VAL A 266 8.46 10.83 -11.34
CA VAL A 266 7.62 11.75 -10.56
C VAL A 266 8.53 12.65 -9.79
N ASP A 267 8.26 13.95 -9.87
CA ASP A 267 8.95 14.98 -9.11
C ASP A 267 9.03 14.53 -7.64
N PRO A 268 10.20 14.06 -7.15
CA PRO A 268 10.33 13.50 -5.80
C PRO A 268 10.13 14.59 -4.72
N ASP A 269 10.13 15.86 -5.15
CA ASP A 269 10.16 17.04 -4.30
C ASP A 269 8.77 17.51 -3.80
N GLY A 270 7.79 16.60 -3.76
CA GLY A 270 6.60 16.80 -2.93
C GLY A 270 6.95 16.98 -1.45
N LEU A 271 8.09 16.46 -0.99
CA LEU A 271 8.51 16.49 0.42
C LEU A 271 9.85 17.18 0.71
N ALA A 272 10.57 17.73 -0.28
CA ALA A 272 11.85 18.40 -0.03
C ALA A 272 11.73 19.95 -0.03
N ARG A 273 11.98 20.52 1.17
CA ARG A 273 12.32 21.91 1.47
C ARG A 273 11.21 22.98 1.33
N ALA A 274 10.26 22.94 2.27
CA ALA A 274 9.81 24.19 2.90
C ALA A 274 10.88 24.61 3.93
N GLY A 275 11.99 25.16 3.44
CA GLY A 275 12.89 25.97 4.26
C GLY A 275 12.48 27.42 4.09
N ASP A 276 11.87 28.00 5.12
CA ASP A 276 11.66 29.44 5.33
C ASP A 276 11.36 30.29 4.08
N SER A 277 10.26 29.98 3.39
CA SER A 277 9.57 30.98 2.58
C SER A 277 8.66 31.81 3.51
N ASN A 278 8.81 33.14 3.46
CA ASN A 278 8.06 34.07 4.31
C ASN A 278 6.61 34.30 3.80
N ASP A 279 6.14 33.47 2.87
CA ASP A 279 4.82 33.58 2.24
C ASP A 279 3.71 33.28 3.28
N PRO A 280 2.69 34.15 3.39
CA PRO A 280 1.49 33.88 4.18
C PRO A 280 0.86 32.49 3.93
N VAL A 281 0.96 31.95 2.71
CA VAL A 281 0.45 30.63 2.35
C VAL A 281 1.19 29.52 3.09
N ASP A 282 2.53 29.53 3.06
CA ASP A 282 3.37 28.51 3.70
C ASP A 282 3.22 28.50 5.22
N ARG A 283 2.91 29.65 5.83
CA ARG A 283 2.58 29.73 7.26
C ARG A 283 1.28 29.03 7.63
N ILE A 284 0.24 29.15 6.80
CA ILE A 284 -1.04 28.47 7.02
C ILE A 284 -0.86 26.96 6.86
N VAL A 285 -0.13 26.53 5.82
CA VAL A 285 0.17 25.11 5.57
C VAL A 285 1.01 24.51 6.70
N SER A 286 2.06 25.21 7.13
CA SER A 286 2.89 24.81 8.28
C SER A 286 2.06 24.72 9.56
N ARG A 287 1.11 25.65 9.77
CA ARG A 287 0.20 25.61 10.91
C ARG A 287 -0.77 24.44 10.83
N ILE A 288 -1.30 24.12 9.66
CA ILE A 288 -2.15 22.94 9.44
C ILE A 288 -1.35 21.66 9.71
N ARG A 289 -0.14 21.53 9.17
CA ARG A 289 0.75 20.39 9.44
C ARG A 289 1.07 20.26 10.92
N LYS A 290 1.38 21.36 11.62
CA LYS A 290 1.64 21.37 13.07
C LYS A 290 0.40 20.97 13.86
N LEU A 291 -0.78 21.49 13.52
CA LEU A 291 -2.05 21.11 14.15
C LEU A 291 -2.31 19.62 13.97
N LEU A 292 -2.12 19.12 12.76
CA LEU A 292 -2.31 17.73 12.41
C LEU A 292 -1.27 16.80 13.08
N ALA A 293 -0.01 17.23 13.19
CA ALA A 293 1.06 16.51 13.90
C ALA A 293 0.81 16.44 15.41
N LEU A 294 0.26 17.50 16.03
CA LEU A 294 -0.22 17.47 17.41
C LEU A 294 -1.36 16.45 17.59
N GLY A 295 -2.11 16.17 16.53
CA GLY A 295 -3.10 15.11 16.47
C GLY A 295 -2.54 13.68 16.45
N GLN A 296 -1.23 13.46 16.34
CA GLN A 296 -0.64 12.11 16.50
C GLN A 296 -0.51 11.65 17.95
N SER A 297 -0.97 12.48 18.90
CA SER A 297 -1.10 12.12 20.30
C SER A 297 -1.97 10.86 20.46
N PRO A 298 -1.68 9.97 21.43
CA PRO A 298 -2.50 8.79 21.74
C PRO A 298 -3.95 9.13 22.12
N ASN A 299 -4.26 10.42 22.28
CA ASN A 299 -5.59 10.92 22.53
C ASN A 299 -6.39 11.07 21.22
N GLN A 300 -7.25 10.10 20.92
CA GLN A 300 -8.16 10.11 19.76
C GLN A 300 -9.01 11.40 19.65
N HIS A 301 -9.23 12.11 20.77
CA HIS A 301 -9.97 13.37 20.81
C HIS A 301 -9.17 14.58 20.27
N GLU A 302 -7.85 14.60 20.45
CA GLU A 302 -6.98 15.69 19.97
C GLU A 302 -6.82 15.66 18.45
N ALA A 303 -6.77 14.45 17.91
CA ALA A 303 -6.57 14.21 16.50
C ALA A 303 -7.76 14.60 15.64
N ALA A 304 -8.97 14.27 16.11
CA ALA A 304 -10.19 14.69 15.45
C ALA A 304 -10.26 16.23 15.41
N LEU A 305 -9.97 16.91 16.54
CA LEU A 305 -10.03 18.38 16.63
C LEU A 305 -9.03 19.03 15.67
N ALA A 306 -7.83 18.45 15.54
CA ALA A 306 -6.83 18.90 14.59
C ALA A 306 -7.34 18.82 13.14
N MET A 307 -8.05 17.76 12.78
CA MET A 307 -8.63 17.57 11.44
C MET A 307 -9.74 18.58 11.14
N GLU A 308 -10.62 18.82 12.11
CA GLU A 308 -11.66 19.84 11.99
C GLU A 308 -11.04 21.22 11.77
N ARG A 309 -10.05 21.59 12.59
CA ARG A 309 -9.36 22.87 12.45
C ARG A 309 -8.58 22.98 11.14
N ALA A 310 -7.98 21.89 10.68
CA ALA A 310 -7.32 21.83 9.39
C ALA A 310 -8.31 22.08 8.24
N SER A 311 -9.46 21.41 8.24
CA SER A 311 -10.49 21.59 7.21
C SER A 311 -11.10 23.00 7.26
N GLU A 312 -11.35 23.57 8.44
CA GLU A 312 -11.80 24.95 8.60
C GLU A 312 -10.78 25.97 8.08
N LEU A 313 -9.49 25.80 8.40
CA LEU A 313 -8.42 26.67 7.93
C LEU A 313 -8.23 26.58 6.41
N LEU A 314 -8.24 25.37 5.86
CA LEU A 314 -8.20 25.15 4.41
C LEU A 314 -9.41 25.75 3.71
N THR A 315 -10.59 25.66 4.32
CA THR A 315 -11.80 26.27 3.79
C THR A 315 -11.64 27.78 3.70
N ARG A 316 -11.20 28.44 4.78
CA ARG A 316 -10.96 29.90 4.76
C ARG A 316 -9.91 30.28 3.71
N PHE A 317 -8.79 29.57 3.70
CA PHE A 317 -7.69 29.82 2.78
C PHE A 317 -8.10 29.72 1.31
N ASN A 318 -8.80 28.64 0.94
CA ASN A 318 -9.22 28.40 -0.44
C ASN A 318 -10.31 29.38 -0.91
N LEU A 319 -11.09 29.97 0.01
CA LEU A 319 -12.05 31.02 -0.33
C LEU A 319 -11.37 32.36 -0.57
N ASP A 320 -10.41 32.73 0.27
CA ASP A 320 -9.63 33.96 0.09
C ASP A 320 -8.82 33.90 -1.21
N ALA A 321 -8.22 32.74 -1.50
CA ALA A 321 -7.44 32.54 -2.72
C ALA A 321 -8.29 32.55 -3.99
N SER A 322 -9.59 32.20 -3.95
CA SER A 322 -10.46 32.25 -5.14
C SER A 322 -11.00 33.65 -5.37
N ALA A 323 -11.25 34.41 -4.30
CA ALA A 323 -11.61 35.82 -4.37
C ALA A 323 -10.51 36.70 -4.99
N LEU A 324 -9.25 36.27 -4.88
CA LEU A 324 -8.07 37.00 -5.37
C LEU A 324 -7.64 36.64 -6.80
N ASP A 325 -8.42 35.83 -7.53
CA ASP A 325 -8.15 35.37 -8.93
C ASP A 325 -6.68 34.99 -9.20
N ARG A 326 -6.03 34.35 -8.21
CA ARG A 326 -4.65 33.89 -8.39
C ARG A 326 -4.65 32.70 -9.34
N GLN A 327 -3.78 32.70 -10.34
CA GLN A 327 -3.54 31.51 -11.16
C GLN A 327 -3.07 30.35 -10.27
N ARG A 328 -3.97 29.39 -10.02
CA ARG A 328 -3.67 28.20 -9.22
C ARG A 328 -2.98 27.16 -10.09
N LYS A 329 -1.85 26.64 -9.62
CA LYS A 329 -1.23 25.46 -10.22
C LYS A 329 -1.78 24.20 -9.55
N PHE A 330 -2.40 23.35 -10.36
CA PHE A 330 -2.87 22.03 -9.92
C PHE A 330 -1.84 20.96 -10.22
N LEU A 331 -1.79 19.95 -9.36
CA LEU A 331 -0.89 18.81 -9.43
C LEU A 331 -1.69 17.54 -9.17
N ARG A 332 -1.11 16.38 -9.51
CA ARG A 332 -1.61 15.05 -9.10
C ARG A 332 -0.66 14.42 -8.09
N ARG A 333 -1.19 13.64 -7.15
CA ARG A 333 -0.42 12.83 -6.21
C ARG A 333 -1.11 11.49 -5.97
N TRP A 334 -0.34 10.41 -5.92
CA TRP A 334 -0.85 9.11 -5.48
C TRP A 334 -0.92 9.05 -3.97
N VAL A 335 -2.06 8.65 -3.45
CA VAL A 335 -2.32 8.62 -2.01
C VAL A 335 -2.53 7.18 -1.58
N GLY A 336 -1.83 6.78 -0.51
CA GLY A 336 -1.93 5.44 0.04
C GLY A 336 -1.37 4.32 -0.83
N PRO A 337 -1.55 3.06 -0.38
CA PRO A 337 -1.06 1.88 -1.08
C PRO A 337 -1.91 1.53 -2.31
N THR A 338 -1.34 0.71 -3.20
CA THR A 338 -2.13 0.03 -4.24
C THR A 338 -2.99 -1.05 -3.60
N LEU A 339 -4.29 -1.03 -3.93
CA LEU A 339 -5.28 -1.97 -3.41
C LEU A 339 -5.63 -3.00 -4.48
N THR A 340 -5.52 -4.29 -4.18
CA THR A 340 -6.03 -5.37 -5.06
C THR A 340 -7.55 -5.46 -5.00
N ARG A 341 -8.15 -5.05 -3.87
CA ARG A 341 -9.59 -5.00 -3.66
C ARG A 341 -9.98 -3.69 -2.99
N ARG A 342 -10.89 -2.96 -3.64
CA ARG A 342 -11.50 -1.76 -3.06
C ARG A 342 -12.71 -2.13 -2.22
N GLU A 343 -12.66 -1.77 -0.95
CA GLU A 343 -13.79 -1.90 -0.02
C GLU A 343 -14.51 -0.56 0.20
N GLU A 344 -15.71 -0.60 0.77
CA GLU A 344 -16.53 0.60 0.99
C GLU A 344 -15.84 1.66 1.88
N HIS A 345 -15.07 1.24 2.89
CA HIS A 345 -14.36 2.19 3.75
C HIS A 345 -13.31 3.01 2.98
N HIS A 346 -12.69 2.45 1.94
CA HIS A 346 -11.80 3.20 1.05
C HIS A 346 -12.56 4.23 0.22
N HIS A 347 -13.78 3.91 -0.21
CA HIS A 347 -14.66 4.85 -0.92
C HIS A 347 -15.10 6.00 0.00
N ASN A 348 -15.42 5.70 1.26
CA ASN A 348 -15.76 6.72 2.24
C ASN A 348 -14.56 7.64 2.53
N LEU A 349 -13.34 7.10 2.66
CA LEU A 349 -12.11 7.89 2.79
C LEU A 349 -11.90 8.81 1.59
N ALA A 350 -12.04 8.30 0.36
CA ALA A 350 -11.96 9.12 -0.85
C ALA A 350 -13.00 10.26 -0.85
N THR A 351 -14.20 9.99 -0.34
CA THR A 351 -15.28 11.00 -0.22
C THR A 351 -14.93 12.06 0.82
N ILE A 352 -14.39 11.66 1.98
CA ILE A 352 -13.94 12.60 3.02
C ILE A 352 -12.90 13.56 2.46
N LEU A 353 -11.87 13.03 1.77
CA LEU A 353 -10.83 13.84 1.15
C LEU A 353 -11.41 14.79 0.10
N ALA A 354 -12.28 14.29 -0.78
CA ALA A 354 -12.89 15.09 -1.84
C ALA A 354 -13.78 16.23 -1.29
N ASP A 355 -14.58 15.94 -0.27
CA ASP A 355 -15.56 16.90 0.25
C ASP A 355 -14.96 17.92 1.22
N HIS A 356 -13.89 17.58 1.94
CA HIS A 356 -13.40 18.38 3.07
C HIS A 356 -12.00 18.97 2.90
N PHE A 357 -11.24 18.53 1.89
CA PHE A 357 -9.82 18.91 1.73
C PHE A 357 -9.48 19.49 0.35
N PHE A 358 -10.49 19.96 -0.40
CA PHE A 358 -10.31 20.73 -1.64
C PHE A 358 -9.43 20.03 -2.69
N VAL A 359 -9.57 18.70 -2.77
CA VAL A 359 -8.93 17.86 -3.79
C VAL A 359 -9.98 17.10 -4.57
N ARG A 360 -9.69 16.78 -5.82
CA ARG A 360 -10.45 15.80 -6.60
C ARG A 360 -9.81 14.43 -6.42
N ILE A 361 -10.60 13.44 -6.01
CA ILE A 361 -10.13 12.05 -5.91
C ILE A 361 -10.55 11.20 -7.10
N ILE A 362 -9.60 10.51 -7.71
CA ILE A 362 -9.80 9.52 -8.78
C ILE A 362 -9.24 8.17 -8.33
N TRP A 363 -9.85 7.09 -8.78
CA TRP A 363 -9.29 5.76 -8.68
C TRP A 363 -8.68 5.39 -10.02
N ASP A 364 -7.36 5.29 -10.05
CA ASP A 364 -6.62 4.92 -11.25
C ASP A 364 -6.26 3.43 -11.21
N HIS A 365 -6.10 2.83 -12.39
CA HIS A 365 -5.65 1.46 -12.48
C HIS A 365 -4.19 1.34 -12.04
N SER A 366 -3.87 0.22 -11.42
CA SER A 366 -2.54 -0.10 -10.90
C SER A 366 -2.25 -1.57 -11.11
N TYR A 367 -1.02 -1.96 -10.80
CA TYR A 367 -0.55 -3.33 -10.87
C TYR A 367 0.48 -3.54 -9.75
N LEU A 368 0.51 -4.74 -9.18
CA LEU A 368 1.50 -5.17 -8.20
C LEU A 368 2.46 -6.15 -8.89
N PRO A 369 3.67 -5.71 -9.26
CA PRO A 369 4.57 -6.50 -10.10
C PRO A 369 4.96 -7.83 -9.48
N LEU A 370 5.23 -7.87 -8.18
CA LEU A 370 5.75 -9.07 -7.51
C LEU A 370 4.71 -10.18 -7.33
N SER A 371 3.42 -9.85 -7.42
CA SER A 371 2.33 -10.81 -7.24
C SER A 371 1.47 -11.00 -8.50
N ASP A 372 1.88 -10.44 -9.63
CA ASP A 372 1.09 -10.39 -10.88
C ASP A 372 -0.39 -10.10 -10.64
N SER A 373 -0.65 -9.06 -9.85
CA SER A 373 -2.00 -8.73 -9.41
C SER A 373 -2.42 -7.37 -9.93
N ALA A 374 -3.59 -7.33 -10.57
CA ALA A 374 -4.24 -6.05 -10.86
C ALA A 374 -4.59 -5.33 -9.56
N GLY A 375 -4.50 -4.01 -9.58
CA GLY A 375 -4.86 -3.17 -8.46
C GLY A 375 -5.47 -1.85 -8.89
N VAL A 376 -5.82 -1.05 -7.89
CA VAL A 376 -6.23 0.33 -8.06
C VAL A 376 -5.47 1.20 -7.08
N ARG A 377 -5.22 2.45 -7.46
CA ARG A 377 -4.57 3.42 -6.59
C ARG A 377 -5.39 4.69 -6.53
N MET A 378 -5.42 5.31 -5.35
CA MET A 378 -6.07 6.60 -5.18
C MET A 378 -5.16 7.70 -5.72
N VAL A 379 -5.72 8.60 -6.52
CA VAL A 379 -5.06 9.81 -7.03
C VAL A 379 -5.80 11.01 -6.49
N ALA A 380 -5.10 11.88 -5.78
CA ALA A 380 -5.58 13.20 -5.40
C ALA A 380 -5.08 14.25 -6.40
N ILE A 381 -5.95 15.16 -6.80
CA ILE A 381 -5.64 16.27 -7.72
C ILE A 381 -6.04 17.56 -7.04
N GLY A 382 -5.14 18.53 -6.95
CA GLY A 382 -5.35 19.76 -6.21
C GLY A 382 -4.14 20.67 -6.21
N THR A 383 -4.19 21.77 -5.45
CA THR A 383 -3.00 22.59 -5.22
C THR A 383 -2.01 21.84 -4.33
N ARG A 384 -0.72 22.24 -4.35
CA ARG A 384 0.33 21.59 -3.55
C ARG A 384 -0.07 21.50 -2.07
N GLU A 385 -0.62 22.58 -1.55
CA GLU A 385 -1.04 22.72 -0.15
C GLU A 385 -2.18 21.75 0.20
N ASN A 386 -3.20 21.68 -0.66
CA ASN A 386 -4.34 20.80 -0.45
C ASN A 386 -3.93 19.32 -0.56
N LEU A 387 -2.99 18.99 -1.46
CA LEU A 387 -2.45 17.63 -1.60
C LEU A 387 -1.65 17.21 -0.37
N ASP A 388 -0.78 18.07 0.14
CA ASP A 388 0.02 17.78 1.33
C ASP A 388 -0.86 17.49 2.55
N VAL A 389 -1.93 18.28 2.73
CA VAL A 389 -2.88 18.04 3.82
C VAL A 389 -3.69 16.78 3.59
N SER A 390 -4.13 16.53 2.35
CA SER A 390 -4.95 15.34 2.02
C SER A 390 -4.20 14.03 2.20
N GLU A 391 -2.92 13.97 1.81
CA GLU A 391 -2.05 12.83 2.02
C GLU A 391 -1.86 12.54 3.51
N TYR A 392 -1.55 13.58 4.29
CA TYR A 392 -1.44 13.45 5.73
C TYR A 392 -2.73 12.90 6.36
N VAL A 393 -3.88 13.49 6.00
CA VAL A 393 -5.19 13.11 6.55
C VAL A 393 -5.52 11.67 6.18
N HIS A 394 -5.22 11.25 4.95
CA HIS A 394 -5.42 9.88 4.52
C HIS A 394 -4.64 8.89 5.40
N ASP A 395 -3.35 9.15 5.62
CA ASP A 395 -2.48 8.25 6.37
C ASP A 395 -2.89 8.16 7.83
N TYR A 396 -3.23 9.31 8.42
CA TYR A 396 -3.78 9.36 9.76
C TYR A 396 -5.07 8.54 9.86
N LEU A 397 -6.07 8.80 8.99
CA LEU A 397 -7.36 8.12 9.07
C LEU A 397 -7.19 6.61 8.87
N SER A 398 -6.32 6.21 7.95
CA SER A 398 -6.01 4.80 7.71
C SER A 398 -5.46 4.11 8.96
N GLN A 399 -4.54 4.77 9.67
CA GLN A 399 -3.98 4.26 10.94
C GLN A 399 -5.04 4.22 12.04
N SER A 400 -5.83 5.27 12.22
CA SER A 400 -6.88 5.33 13.24
C SER A 400 -7.96 4.29 13.03
N ILE A 401 -8.39 4.09 11.79
CA ILE A 401 -9.38 3.06 11.42
C ILE A 401 -8.86 1.67 11.81
N GLN A 402 -7.58 1.40 11.54
CA GLN A 402 -6.96 0.13 11.88
C GLN A 402 -6.80 -0.06 13.40
N GLN A 403 -6.50 1.01 14.14
CA GLN A 403 -6.44 0.99 15.60
C GLN A 403 -7.82 0.71 16.21
N LEU A 404 -8.85 1.46 15.81
CA LEU A 404 -10.22 1.30 16.31
C LEU A 404 -10.78 -0.09 16.02
N TRP A 405 -10.41 -0.67 14.87
CA TRP A 405 -10.73 -2.06 14.58
C TRP A 405 -10.05 -3.03 15.56
N ASN A 406 -8.77 -2.82 15.87
CA ASN A 406 -8.05 -3.70 16.80
C ASN A 406 -8.65 -3.61 18.21
N GLU A 407 -9.03 -2.41 18.66
CA GLU A 407 -9.73 -2.18 19.94
C GLU A 407 -11.09 -2.87 19.96
N HIS A 408 -11.89 -2.73 18.89
CA HIS A 408 -13.18 -3.41 18.78
C HIS A 408 -13.02 -4.94 18.79
N ARG A 409 -12.04 -5.48 18.03
CA ARG A 409 -11.73 -6.91 18.00
C ARG A 409 -11.30 -7.47 19.36
N ALA A 410 -10.60 -6.67 20.16
CA ALA A 410 -10.16 -7.04 21.50
C ALA A 410 -11.24 -6.88 22.58
N SER A 411 -12.36 -6.21 22.26
CA SER A 411 -13.44 -5.97 23.22
C SER A 411 -14.22 -7.25 23.53
N ALA A 412 -14.72 -7.36 24.76
CA ALA A 412 -15.55 -8.49 25.20
C ALA A 412 -16.87 -8.60 24.41
N ALA A 413 -17.31 -7.53 23.76
CA ALA A 413 -18.51 -7.48 22.93
C ALA A 413 -18.31 -8.08 21.52
N TYR A 414 -17.07 -8.39 21.12
CA TYR A 414 -16.79 -8.94 19.81
C TYR A 414 -16.99 -10.46 19.78
N HIS A 415 -17.92 -10.92 18.93
CA HIS A 415 -18.29 -12.33 18.81
C HIS A 415 -18.12 -12.87 17.38
N GLY A 416 -17.00 -12.51 16.73
CA GLY A 416 -16.67 -13.04 15.39
C GLY A 416 -17.29 -12.26 14.22
N GLY A 417 -17.44 -10.94 14.38
CA GLY A 417 -17.96 -10.03 13.37
C GLY A 417 -17.11 -9.84 12.11
N ARG A 418 -17.65 -9.18 11.09
CA ARG A 418 -16.95 -8.88 9.83
C ARG A 418 -16.25 -7.53 9.89
N LYS A 419 -14.91 -7.55 9.84
CA LYS A 419 -14.04 -6.36 9.72
C LYS A 419 -14.56 -5.34 8.71
N SER A 420 -14.90 -5.78 7.50
CA SER A 420 -15.36 -4.90 6.42
C SER A 420 -16.68 -4.16 6.74
N GLN A 421 -17.58 -4.76 7.52
CA GLN A 421 -18.82 -4.11 7.98
C GLN A 421 -18.50 -3.00 8.99
N PHE A 422 -17.68 -3.32 9.98
CA PHE A 422 -17.25 -2.37 10.99
C PHE A 422 -16.51 -1.18 10.37
N LEU A 423 -15.52 -1.42 9.50
CA LEU A 423 -14.77 -0.33 8.86
C LEU A 423 -15.66 0.55 7.97
N ALA A 424 -16.59 -0.05 7.23
CA ALA A 424 -17.55 0.69 6.42
C ALA A 424 -18.45 1.56 7.29
N GLY A 425 -18.92 1.03 8.43
CA GLY A 425 -19.72 1.77 9.41
C GLY A 425 -18.95 2.92 10.03
N LEU A 426 -17.73 2.66 10.48
CA LEU A 426 -16.85 3.63 11.12
C LEU A 426 -16.60 4.85 10.23
N THR A 427 -16.13 4.59 9.01
CA THR A 427 -15.88 5.65 8.03
C THR A 427 -17.15 6.38 7.60
N ARG A 428 -18.29 5.69 7.56
CA ARG A 428 -19.60 6.32 7.29
C ARG A 428 -20.03 7.25 8.41
N GLY A 429 -19.93 6.82 9.66
CA GLY A 429 -20.26 7.64 10.83
C GLY A 429 -19.41 8.91 10.89
N PHE A 430 -18.12 8.78 10.57
CA PHE A 430 -17.20 9.92 10.48
C PHE A 430 -17.55 10.88 9.34
N LEU A 431 -17.85 10.37 8.14
CA LEU A 431 -18.30 11.18 7.00
C LEU A 431 -19.58 11.96 7.32
N GLU A 432 -20.57 11.32 7.96
CA GLU A 432 -21.82 11.96 8.37
C GLU A 432 -21.57 13.12 9.34
N LYS A 433 -20.65 12.94 10.28
CA LYS A 433 -20.26 13.97 11.24
C LYS A 433 -19.63 15.18 10.57
N LEU A 434 -18.61 14.98 9.72
CA LEU A 434 -17.96 16.07 9.00
C LEU A 434 -18.95 16.81 8.09
N GLY A 435 -19.87 16.08 7.45
CA GLY A 435 -20.93 16.66 6.61
C GLY A 435 -21.90 17.58 7.38
N GLN A 436 -22.31 17.18 8.58
CA GLN A 436 -23.15 18.01 9.45
C GLN A 436 -22.45 19.32 9.84
N GLN A 437 -21.16 19.26 10.17
CA GLN A 437 -20.35 20.42 10.55
C GLN A 437 -20.14 21.39 9.38
N ARG A 438 -19.77 20.86 8.21
CA ARG A 438 -19.64 21.66 6.98
C ARG A 438 -20.96 22.37 6.66
N SER A 439 -22.09 21.66 6.77
CA SER A 439 -23.41 22.25 6.55
C SER A 439 -23.72 23.39 7.51
N LYS A 440 -23.31 23.29 8.78
CA LYS A 440 -23.45 24.37 9.76
C LYS A 440 -22.61 25.59 9.36
N LEU A 441 -21.33 25.39 9.02
CA LEU A 441 -20.44 26.46 8.57
C LEU A 441 -20.92 27.15 7.29
N VAL A 442 -21.45 26.39 6.34
CA VAL A 442 -22.02 26.92 5.08
C VAL A 442 -23.26 27.76 5.34
N LYS A 443 -24.16 27.30 6.22
CA LYS A 443 -25.38 28.05 6.60
C LYS A 443 -25.06 29.34 7.32
N GLU A 444 -24.11 29.31 8.27
CA GLU A 444 -23.67 30.50 9.01
C GLU A 444 -23.01 31.56 8.11
N ARG A 445 -22.45 31.15 6.97
CA ARG A 445 -21.68 32.04 6.08
C ARG A 445 -22.30 32.25 4.69
N ALA A 446 -23.53 31.76 4.46
CA ALA A 446 -24.26 31.84 3.18
C ALA A 446 -23.41 31.41 1.95
N LEU A 447 -22.57 30.39 2.11
CA LEU A 447 -21.48 30.13 1.18
C LEU A 447 -21.66 28.81 0.41
N VAL A 448 -22.18 28.89 -0.82
CA VAL A 448 -22.24 27.73 -1.72
C VAL A 448 -20.86 27.54 -2.35
N SER A 449 -20.11 26.54 -1.89
CA SER A 449 -18.90 26.07 -2.59
C SER A 449 -19.36 25.46 -3.92
N LYS A 450 -19.47 26.30 -4.95
CA LYS A 450 -19.39 25.83 -6.33
C LYS A 450 -17.96 25.28 -6.50
N GLY A 451 -17.84 24.06 -7.00
CA GLY A 451 -16.53 23.44 -7.23
C GLY A 451 -15.61 24.34 -8.06
N ASP A 452 -14.29 24.16 -7.92
CA ASP A 452 -13.28 24.96 -8.61
C ASP A 452 -13.24 24.59 -10.10
N PRO A 453 -13.67 25.46 -11.03
CA PRO A 453 -13.70 25.14 -12.46
C PRO A 453 -12.30 24.88 -13.04
N GLY A 454 -11.27 25.54 -12.48
CA GLY A 454 -9.88 25.32 -12.89
C GLY A 454 -9.40 23.92 -12.53
N LEU A 455 -9.80 23.42 -11.35
CA LEU A 455 -9.52 22.06 -10.93
C LEU A 455 -10.20 21.04 -11.85
N GLU A 456 -11.48 21.22 -12.16
CA GLU A 456 -12.21 20.30 -13.04
C GLU A 456 -11.66 20.32 -14.47
N ALA A 457 -11.26 21.48 -15.00
CA ALA A 457 -10.58 21.58 -16.28
C ALA A 457 -9.22 20.83 -16.28
N HIS A 458 -8.45 20.96 -15.20
CA HIS A 458 -7.18 20.24 -15.06
C HIS A 458 -7.40 18.72 -14.96
N VAL A 459 -8.44 18.28 -14.25
CA VAL A 459 -8.84 16.87 -14.17
C VAL A 459 -9.22 16.33 -15.54
N ALA A 460 -10.04 17.06 -16.30
CA ALA A 460 -10.43 16.67 -17.65
C ALA A 460 -9.23 16.62 -18.62
N HIS A 461 -8.25 17.51 -18.44
CA HIS A 461 -7.00 17.48 -19.19
C HIS A 461 -6.16 16.22 -18.88
N LEU A 462 -6.02 15.85 -17.61
CA LEU A 462 -5.25 14.67 -17.19
C LEU A 462 -5.96 13.35 -17.53
N TYR A 463 -7.29 13.31 -17.41
CA TYR A 463 -8.10 12.10 -17.58
C TYR A 463 -9.24 12.34 -18.59
N PRO A 464 -8.93 12.49 -19.90
CA PRO A 464 -9.91 12.89 -20.91
C PRO A 464 -11.04 11.87 -21.11
N ARG A 465 -10.80 10.60 -20.74
CA ARG A 465 -11.77 9.50 -20.87
C ARG A 465 -12.22 8.97 -19.50
N LEU A 466 -12.26 9.85 -18.49
CA LEU A 466 -12.68 9.49 -17.13
C LEU A 466 -14.11 8.94 -17.12
N SER A 467 -14.29 7.77 -16.52
CA SER A 467 -15.59 7.13 -16.36
C SER A 467 -16.02 7.05 -14.91
N ARG A 468 -17.32 6.91 -14.66
CA ARG A 468 -17.86 6.66 -13.33
C ARG A 468 -18.01 5.16 -13.11
N SER A 469 -17.38 4.66 -12.06
CA SER A 469 -17.56 3.29 -11.57
C SER A 469 -18.55 3.31 -10.40
N ARG A 470 -19.47 2.33 -10.34
CA ARG A 470 -20.34 2.10 -9.19
C ARG A 470 -19.71 1.04 -8.28
N GLY A 471 -19.68 1.31 -6.97
CA GLY A 471 -19.27 0.33 -5.97
C GLY A 471 -20.47 -0.49 -5.47
N GLY A 472 -20.23 -1.74 -5.10
CA GLY A 472 -21.17 -2.52 -4.30
C GLY A 472 -21.08 -2.09 -2.83
N GLY A 473 -22.22 -1.94 -2.17
CA GLY A 473 -22.28 -1.67 -0.73
C GLY A 473 -21.99 -2.93 0.09
N VAL A 474 -21.62 -2.74 1.36
CA VAL A 474 -21.52 -3.82 2.33
C VAL A 474 -22.87 -4.02 3.01
N SER A 475 -23.20 -5.27 3.37
CA SER A 475 -24.36 -5.59 4.21
C SER A 475 -24.31 -4.76 5.51
N ARG A 476 -25.46 -4.21 5.93
CA ARG A 476 -25.57 -3.39 7.15
C ARG A 476 -25.98 -4.26 8.34
N GLY A 477 -25.00 -4.93 8.95
CA GLY A 477 -25.19 -5.77 10.13
C GLY A 477 -24.89 -5.04 11.43
N GLU A 478 -24.85 -5.78 12.55
CA GLU A 478 -24.54 -5.25 13.87
C GLU A 478 -23.20 -4.51 13.92
N ASP A 479 -22.12 -5.14 13.42
CA ASP A 479 -20.79 -4.53 13.34
C ASP A 479 -20.78 -3.20 12.57
N TYR A 480 -21.61 -3.10 11.53
CA TYR A 480 -21.75 -1.85 10.78
C TYR A 480 -22.35 -0.75 11.65
N HIS A 481 -23.40 -1.05 12.41
CA HIS A 481 -24.03 -0.07 13.28
C HIS A 481 -23.15 0.32 14.47
N ILE A 482 -22.41 -0.63 15.04
CA ILE A 482 -21.37 -0.36 16.04
C ILE A 482 -20.31 0.59 15.44
N GLY A 483 -19.83 0.27 14.24
CA GLY A 483 -18.91 1.12 13.50
C GLY A 483 -19.47 2.53 13.30
N VAL A 484 -20.71 2.68 12.84
CA VAL A 484 -21.36 3.99 12.64
C VAL A 484 -21.43 4.78 13.95
N ALA A 485 -21.83 4.15 15.05
CA ALA A 485 -21.89 4.79 16.36
C ALA A 485 -20.51 5.30 16.78
N GLN A 486 -19.49 4.44 16.74
CA GLN A 486 -18.12 4.81 17.06
C GLN A 486 -17.60 5.92 16.13
N GLY A 487 -17.89 5.86 14.83
CA GLY A 487 -17.48 6.86 13.86
C GLY A 487 -18.08 8.25 14.14
N ARG A 488 -19.31 8.30 14.66
CA ARG A 488 -19.95 9.53 15.13
C ARG A 488 -19.37 10.01 16.47
N GLU A 489 -19.02 9.07 17.34
CA GLU A 489 -18.43 9.28 18.66
C GLU A 489 -16.94 9.62 18.66
N ILE A 490 -16.25 9.60 17.51
CA ILE A 490 -14.91 10.21 17.36
C ILE A 490 -15.02 11.69 17.72
N THR A 491 -14.95 12.00 19.02
CA THR A 491 -15.46 13.26 19.57
C THR A 491 -14.40 14.34 19.49
N LEU A 492 -14.78 15.40 18.79
CA LEU A 492 -14.13 16.70 18.67
C LEU A 492 -14.41 17.50 19.94
N ARG A 493 -13.46 17.63 20.86
CA ARG A 493 -13.60 18.59 21.97
C ARG A 493 -12.59 19.70 21.81
N MET A 494 -13.07 20.93 21.67
CA MET A 494 -12.23 22.12 21.75
C MET A 494 -11.57 22.20 23.14
N GLY A 495 -10.25 22.22 23.17
CA GLY A 495 -9.54 22.99 24.19
C GLY A 495 -9.63 24.47 23.82
N VAL A 496 -10.76 25.13 24.13
CA VAL A 496 -10.75 26.59 24.23
C VAL A 496 -10.05 26.93 25.53
N THR A 497 -8.79 27.32 25.46
CA THR A 497 -8.28 28.36 26.33
C THR A 497 -8.07 29.60 25.47
N GLU A 498 -9.07 30.47 25.51
CA GLU A 498 -8.90 31.87 25.16
C GLU A 498 -7.71 32.43 25.96
N ARG A 499 -6.67 32.85 25.24
CA ARG A 499 -5.92 34.04 25.60
C ARG A 499 -5.74 34.86 24.32
N SER A 500 -6.68 35.78 24.11
CA SER A 500 -6.38 37.01 23.37
C SER A 500 -5.15 37.68 24.00
N PRO A 501 -4.10 38.01 23.24
CA PRO A 501 -3.25 39.12 23.59
C PRO A 501 -3.86 40.36 22.95
N ASP A 502 -4.95 40.86 23.52
CA ASP A 502 -5.26 42.28 23.41
C ASP A 502 -5.04 42.90 24.79
N ARG A 503 -3.80 43.32 25.00
CA ARG A 503 -3.47 44.38 25.94
C ARG A 503 -2.58 45.34 25.20
N GLY A 504 -3.21 46.37 24.63
CA GLY A 504 -2.55 47.63 24.35
C GLY A 504 -1.70 48.04 25.54
N VAL A 505 -0.39 48.15 25.28
CA VAL A 505 0.53 48.81 26.19
C VAL A 505 0.19 50.29 26.13
N LEU A 506 -0.63 50.74 27.09
CA LEU A 506 -0.74 52.15 27.43
C LEU A 506 0.63 52.61 27.93
N LEU A 507 1.26 53.48 27.14
CA LEU A 507 2.43 54.25 27.54
C LEU A 507 2.12 55.01 28.85
N PRO A 508 2.98 54.94 29.88
CA PRO A 508 2.87 55.85 31.01
C PRO A 508 3.20 57.28 30.55
N PRO A 509 2.52 58.31 31.09
CA PRO A 509 2.73 59.69 30.69
C PRO A 509 4.14 60.16 31.07
N SER A 510 4.89 60.66 30.09
CA SER A 510 6.16 61.34 30.29
C SER A 510 5.93 62.62 31.10
N ARG A 511 6.46 62.64 32.33
CA ARG A 511 6.61 63.86 33.11
C ARG A 511 7.62 64.76 32.41
N LYS A 512 7.20 65.99 32.12
CA LYS A 512 8.08 67.13 31.84
C LYS A 512 9.13 67.25 32.95
N ALA A 513 10.40 67.34 32.56
CA ALA A 513 11.41 68.08 33.30
C ALA A 513 11.87 69.22 32.39
N ALA A 514 11.77 70.42 32.92
CA ALA A 514 12.26 71.67 32.35
C ALA A 514 13.73 71.87 32.77
N GLY A 515 14.52 72.57 31.94
CA GLY A 515 15.80 73.24 32.27
C GLY A 515 16.95 72.31 32.68
N ASP A 516 18.17 72.43 32.18
CA ASP A 516 18.89 73.48 31.46
C ASP A 516 19.84 72.85 30.44
#